data_AF-A0A7S2HXD6-F1
#
_entry.id   AF-A0A7S2HXD6-F1
#
_cell.length_a   1.000
_cell.length_b   1.000
_cell.length_c   1.000
_cell.angle_alpha   90.00
_cell.angle_beta   90.00
_cell.angle_gamma   90.00
#
_symmetry.space_group_name_H-M   'P 1'
#
loop_
_entity.id
_entity.type
_entity.pdbx_description
1 polymer ?
#
loop_
_entity_poly.entity_id
_entity_poly.type
_entity_poly.pdbx_seq_one_letter_code
_entity_poly.pdbx_strand_id
1 'polypeptide(L)'
;MFPKKSGAVMYGAYWCPHCSHQKEVLGREAWSLISYSECSPKGFNSNAAVCIAKEKVDGFPTWKLKNGKKVRSGEMTLVELAKWSGYKGKIDESLENDVPMSGMSGSCR
;
A
#
# COMPACT_ATOMS: atom_id res chain seq x y z
N MET A 1 19.92 -3.65 16.26
CA MET A 1 18.69 -4.32 16.75
C MET A 1 17.49 -3.44 16.40
N PHE A 2 16.81 -3.70 15.28
CA PHE A 2 15.72 -2.86 14.78
C PHE A 2 14.37 -3.34 15.36
N PRO A 3 13.61 -2.52 16.12
CA PRO A 3 12.30 -2.93 16.60
C PRO A 3 11.31 -3.02 15.43
N LYS A 4 10.94 -4.28 15.14
CA LYS A 4 9.63 -4.80 14.71
C LYS A 4 8.91 -4.04 13.59
N LYS A 5 8.94 -4.67 12.40
CA LYS A 5 7.97 -4.62 11.29
C LYS A 5 6.73 -3.79 11.60
N SER A 6 6.54 -2.69 10.87
CA SER A 6 5.38 -1.78 10.94
C SER A 6 4.04 -2.50 10.82
N GLY A 7 4.02 -3.78 10.40
CA GLY A 7 2.85 -4.65 10.47
C GLY A 7 1.70 -4.15 9.61
N ALA A 8 1.96 -3.23 8.68
CA ALA A 8 0.97 -2.80 7.72
C ALA A 8 0.79 -3.91 6.68
N VAL A 9 -0.47 -4.22 6.41
CA VAL A 9 -0.89 -5.10 5.34
C VAL A 9 -1.53 -4.24 4.25
N MET A 10 -1.03 -4.35 3.03
CA MET A 10 -1.63 -3.76 1.85
C MET A 10 -2.44 -4.83 1.12
N TYR A 11 -3.74 -4.62 1.05
CA TYR A 11 -4.68 -5.37 0.23
C TYR A 11 -4.79 -4.68 -1.12
N GLY A 12 -4.36 -5.36 -2.16
CA GLY A 12 -4.36 -4.82 -3.51
C GLY A 12 -4.61 -5.88 -4.55
N ALA A 13 -4.55 -5.46 -5.81
CA ALA A 13 -4.65 -6.34 -6.95
C ALA A 13 -3.48 -6.10 -7.91
N TYR A 14 -2.93 -7.17 -8.49
CA TYR A 14 -1.79 -7.07 -9.41
C TYR A 14 -2.06 -6.17 -10.64
N TRP A 15 -3.30 -6.11 -11.11
CA TRP A 15 -3.72 -5.31 -12.27
C TRP A 15 -4.16 -3.88 -11.89
N CYS A 16 -4.22 -3.56 -10.60
CA CYS A 16 -4.69 -2.25 -10.17
C CYS A 16 -3.57 -1.20 -10.33
N PRO A 17 -3.77 -0.15 -11.15
CA PRO A 17 -2.74 0.85 -11.41
C PRO A 17 -2.34 1.62 -10.14
N HIS A 18 -3.31 1.98 -9.29
CA HIS A 18 -3.05 2.61 -8.00
C HIS A 18 -2.25 1.72 -7.04
N CYS A 19 -2.46 0.40 -7.08
CA CYS A 19 -1.65 -0.54 -6.27
C CYS A 19 -0.21 -0.59 -6.75
N SER A 20 0.01 -0.56 -8.07
CA SER A 20 1.35 -0.53 -8.66
C SER A 20 2.08 0.77 -8.31
N HIS A 21 1.41 1.91 -8.49
CA HIS A 21 1.97 3.22 -8.17
C HIS A 21 2.33 3.32 -6.68
N GLN A 22 1.42 2.91 -5.78
CA GLN A 22 1.68 2.87 -4.35
C GLN A 22 2.92 2.05 -3.98
N LYS A 23 3.14 0.92 -4.66
CA LYS A 23 4.30 0.05 -4.45
C LYS A 23 5.59 0.69 -4.94
N GLU A 24 5.52 1.45 -6.02
CA GLU A 24 6.63 2.21 -6.58
C GLU A 24 7.05 3.35 -5.64
N VAL A 25 6.07 4.13 -5.16
CA VAL A 25 6.26 5.17 -4.12
C VAL A 25 6.90 4.60 -2.85
N LEU A 26 6.49 3.39 -2.44
CA LEU A 26 7.11 2.68 -1.30
C LEU A 26 8.57 2.31 -1.51
N GLY A 27 8.96 2.06 -2.76
CA GLY A 27 10.28 1.53 -3.07
C GLY A 27 10.55 0.16 -2.44
N ARG A 28 11.74 -0.38 -2.71
CA ARG A 28 12.10 -1.74 -2.30
C ARG A 28 12.22 -1.89 -0.78
N GLU A 29 12.75 -0.88 -0.10
CA GLU A 29 13.04 -0.93 1.34
C GLU A 29 11.76 -0.94 2.18
N ALA A 30 10.85 0.01 1.96
CA ALA A 30 9.60 0.07 2.71
C ALA A 30 8.68 -1.09 2.33
N TRP A 31 8.66 -1.49 1.05
CA TRP A 31 7.89 -2.66 0.61
C TRP A 31 8.30 -3.95 1.34
N SER A 32 9.59 -4.12 1.66
CA SER A 32 10.06 -5.30 2.42
C SER A 32 9.50 -5.38 3.85
N LEU A 33 9.06 -4.24 4.40
CA LEU A 33 8.51 -4.13 5.75
C LEU A 33 6.98 -4.29 5.77
N ILE A 34 6.34 -4.23 4.60
CA ILE A 34 4.90 -4.27 4.41
C ILE A 34 4.50 -5.66 3.92
N SER A 35 3.39 -6.18 4.43
CA SER A 35 2.82 -7.43 3.93
C SER A 35 1.82 -7.15 2.83
N TYR A 36 2.01 -7.73 1.65
CA TYR A 36 1.05 -7.62 0.56
C TYR A 36 0.13 -8.83 0.53
N SER A 37 -1.18 -8.57 0.38
CA SER A 37 -2.18 -9.61 0.16
C SER A 37 -2.87 -9.36 -1.16
N GLU A 38 -2.71 -10.30 -2.09
CA GLU A 38 -3.34 -10.29 -3.40
C GLU A 38 -4.84 -10.60 -3.25
N CYS A 39 -5.69 -9.64 -3.56
CA CYS A 39 -7.14 -9.75 -3.45
C CYS A 39 -7.82 -9.99 -4.80
N SER A 40 -7.10 -10.00 -5.92
CA SER A 40 -7.70 -10.37 -7.20
C SER A 40 -7.86 -11.89 -7.30
N PRO A 41 -9.05 -12.40 -7.65
CA PRO A 41 -9.28 -13.84 -7.83
C PRO A 41 -8.50 -14.43 -9.01
N LYS A 42 -8.02 -13.59 -9.94
CA LYS A 42 -7.15 -13.99 -11.05
C LYS A 42 -5.66 -13.81 -10.73
N GLY A 43 -5.33 -13.32 -9.53
CA GLY A 43 -3.95 -13.11 -9.09
C GLY A 43 -3.29 -14.42 -8.66
N PHE A 44 -1.96 -14.46 -8.77
CA PHE A 44 -1.19 -15.58 -8.24
C PHE A 44 -1.26 -15.60 -6.70
N ASN A 45 -1.55 -16.76 -6.10
CA ASN A 45 -1.83 -16.89 -4.66
C ASN A 45 -2.94 -15.94 -4.18
N SER A 46 -4.03 -15.82 -4.96
CA SER A 46 -5.15 -14.96 -4.62
C SER A 46 -5.75 -15.31 -3.26
N ASN A 47 -5.83 -14.32 -2.38
CA ASN A 47 -6.55 -14.34 -1.12
C ASN A 47 -7.87 -13.57 -1.23
N ALA A 48 -8.47 -13.49 -2.42
CA ALA A 48 -9.70 -12.76 -2.70
C ALA A 48 -10.82 -13.08 -1.69
N ALA A 49 -11.00 -14.37 -1.37
CA ALA A 49 -11.95 -14.81 -0.37
C ALA A 49 -11.65 -14.25 1.03
N VAL A 50 -10.38 -14.18 1.43
CA VAL A 50 -9.96 -13.61 2.71
C VAL A 50 -10.17 -12.09 2.73
N CYS A 51 -9.83 -11.40 1.65
CA CYS A 51 -9.98 -9.95 1.55
C CYS A 51 -11.46 -9.52 1.68
N ILE A 52 -12.37 -10.24 1.04
CA ILE A 52 -13.80 -9.93 1.08
C ILE A 52 -14.42 -10.41 2.39
N ALA A 53 -14.18 -11.67 2.78
CA ALA A 53 -14.88 -12.28 3.90
C ALA A 53 -14.34 -11.90 5.28
N LYS A 54 -13.02 -11.74 5.44
CA LYS A 54 -12.41 -11.40 6.75
C LYS A 54 -12.13 -9.92 6.90
N GLU A 55 -11.69 -9.29 5.82
CA GLU A 55 -11.08 -7.96 5.87
C GLU A 55 -12.02 -6.86 5.38
N LYS A 56 -13.15 -7.23 4.74
CA LYS A 56 -14.15 -6.31 4.18
C LYS A 56 -13.51 -5.22 3.30
N VAL A 57 -12.64 -5.65 2.41
CA VAL A 57 -11.97 -4.75 1.47
C VAL A 57 -12.94 -4.38 0.34
N ASP A 58 -13.49 -3.17 0.40
CA ASP A 58 -14.45 -2.65 -0.59
C ASP A 58 -13.76 -2.01 -1.82
N GLY A 59 -12.46 -1.71 -1.74
CA GLY A 59 -11.70 -1.07 -2.83
C GLY A 59 -10.19 -1.25 -2.69
N PHE A 60 -9.45 -1.00 -3.78
CA PHE A 60 -8.00 -1.17 -3.84
C PHE A 60 -7.29 0.14 -4.21
N PRO A 61 -6.10 0.44 -3.64
CA PRO A 61 -5.47 -0.26 -2.52
C PRO A 61 -6.17 -0.01 -1.19
N THR A 62 -6.14 -0.99 -0.29
CA THR A 62 -6.59 -0.86 1.11
C THR A 62 -5.48 -1.24 2.07
N TRP A 63 -5.30 -0.42 3.09
CA TRP A 63 -4.29 -0.52 4.12
C TRP A 63 -4.89 -0.92 5.45
N LYS A 64 -4.27 -1.89 6.12
CA LYS A 64 -4.64 -2.28 7.48
C LYS A 64 -3.40 -2.43 8.36
N LEU A 65 -3.44 -1.86 9.55
CA LEU A 65 -2.38 -2.11 10.54
C LEU A 65 -2.63 -3.42 11.29
N LYS A 66 -1.56 -4.17 11.60
CA LYS A 66 -1.61 -5.36 12.45
C LYS A 66 -2.22 -5.11 13.83
N ASN A 67 -2.22 -3.86 14.29
CA ASN A 67 -2.89 -3.45 15.52
C ASN A 67 -4.43 -3.42 15.40
N GLY A 68 -5.00 -3.78 14.23
CA GLY A 68 -6.43 -4.02 14.01
C GLY A 68 -7.33 -2.78 14.05
N LYS A 69 -6.83 -1.63 14.50
CA LYS A 69 -7.63 -0.44 14.81
C LYS A 69 -7.81 0.55 13.67
N LYS A 70 -6.99 0.49 12.62
CA LYS A 70 -7.08 1.46 11.51
C LYS A 70 -7.03 0.72 10.18
N VAL A 71 -8.08 0.91 9.40
CA VAL A 71 -8.19 0.54 7.98
C VAL A 71 -8.30 1.84 7.19
N ARG A 72 -7.56 1.96 6.10
CA ARG A 72 -7.60 3.11 5.19
C ARG A 72 -7.68 2.60 3.76
N SER A 73 -8.67 3.02 3.00
CA SER A 73 -8.73 2.78 1.56
C SER A 73 -8.14 3.97 0.81
N GLY A 74 -7.55 3.70 -0.35
CA GLY A 74 -6.95 4.70 -1.22
C GLY A 74 -5.42 4.68 -1.21
N GLU A 75 -4.87 5.32 -2.23
CA GLU A 75 -3.45 5.61 -2.35
C GLU A 75 -3.05 6.69 -1.33
N MET A 76 -1.89 6.53 -0.71
CA MET A 76 -1.37 7.42 0.33
C MET A 76 0.13 7.63 0.13
N THR A 77 0.61 8.81 0.48
CA THR A 77 2.05 9.11 0.46
C THR A 77 2.81 8.31 1.53
N LEU A 78 4.11 8.11 1.36
CA LEU A 78 5.05 7.54 2.34
C LEU A 78 4.92 8.26 3.67
N VAL A 79 4.86 9.59 3.65
CA VAL A 79 4.77 10.39 4.87
C VAL A 79 3.46 10.13 5.59
N GLU A 80 2.34 10.06 4.87
CA GLU A 80 1.05 9.71 5.46
C GLU A 80 1.04 8.28 5.99
N LEU A 81 1.52 7.30 5.22
CA LEU A 81 1.61 5.90 5.63
C LEU A 81 2.49 5.74 6.86
N ALA A 82 3.61 6.45 6.92
CA ALA A 82 4.52 6.40 8.04
C ALA A 82 3.92 7.04 9.30
N LYS A 83 3.34 8.24 9.19
CA LYS A 83 2.61 8.88 10.30
C LYS A 83 1.44 8.03 10.78
N TRP A 84 0.71 7.44 9.85
CA TRP A 84 -0.45 6.61 10.14
C TRP A 84 -0.07 5.28 10.80
N SER A 85 0.96 4.61 10.29
CA SER A 85 1.49 3.36 10.83
C SER A 85 2.32 3.53 12.10
N GLY A 86 2.69 4.77 12.45
CA GLY A 86 3.60 5.05 13.56
C GLY A 86 5.03 4.60 13.27
N TYR A 87 5.42 4.56 11.99
CA TYR A 87 6.79 4.24 11.58
C TYR A 87 7.76 5.28 12.14
N LYS A 88 8.80 4.81 12.82
CA LYS A 88 9.83 5.64 13.46
C LYS A 88 11.18 5.61 12.73
N GLY A 89 11.23 5.02 11.53
CA GLY A 89 12.43 5.02 10.71
C GLY A 89 12.61 6.35 9.96
N LYS A 90 13.74 6.48 9.27
CA LYS A 90 13.95 7.61 8.35
C LYS A 90 13.05 7.43 7.14
N ILE A 91 12.20 8.40 6.88
CA ILE A 91 11.41 8.49 5.64
C ILE A 91 12.09 9.58 4.84
N ASP A 92 12.52 9.25 3.64
CA ASP A 92 13.05 10.24 2.72
C ASP A 92 11.90 10.69 1.81
N GLU A 93 11.24 11.79 2.19
CA GLU A 93 10.12 12.39 1.46
C GLU A 93 10.52 12.84 0.05
N SER A 94 11.82 13.04 -0.20
CA SER A 94 12.32 13.41 -1.53
C SER A 94 12.08 12.32 -2.57
N LEU A 95 12.06 11.04 -2.17
CA LEU A 95 11.84 9.90 -3.06
C LEU A 95 10.42 9.85 -3.66
N GLU A 96 9.45 10.55 -3.07
CA GLU A 96 8.09 10.62 -3.60
C GLU A 96 7.94 11.64 -4.72
N ASN A 97 8.80 12.67 -4.76
CA ASN A 97 8.71 13.74 -5.75
C ASN A 97 9.14 13.29 -7.16
N ASP A 98 9.90 12.20 -7.25
CA ASP A 98 10.33 11.60 -8.51
C ASP A 98 9.29 10.62 -9.09
N VAL A 99 8.25 10.26 -8.33
CA VAL A 99 7.19 9.37 -8.83
C VAL A 99 6.05 10.23 -9.38
N PRO A 100 5.76 10.18 -10.68
CA PRO A 100 4.72 11.00 -11.28
C PRO A 100 3.35 10.57 -10.72
N MET A 101 2.67 11.50 -10.05
CA MET A 101 1.31 11.34 -9.53
C MET A 101 0.40 10.70 -10.60
N SER A 102 -0.30 9.63 -10.24
CA SER A 102 -1.24 8.85 -11.08
C SER A 102 -2.53 9.63 -11.45
N GLY A 103 -2.40 10.92 -11.74
CA GLY A 103 -3.51 11.87 -11.83
C GLY A 103 -3.28 13.07 -12.73
N MET A 104 -2.29 13.06 -13.63
CA MET A 104 -2.30 13.98 -14.76
C MET A 104 -2.74 13.23 -16.01
N SER A 105 -4.03 13.37 -16.30
CA SER A 105 -4.54 13.39 -17.67
C SER A 105 -3.76 14.47 -18.44
N GLY A 106 -2.57 14.11 -18.91
CA GLY A 106 -1.91 14.82 -19.99
C GLY A 106 -2.76 14.58 -21.22
N SER A 107 -3.66 15.51 -21.52
CA SER A 107 -4.35 15.55 -22.79
C SER A 107 -3.27 15.51 -23.88
N CYS A 108 -3.11 14.37 -24.55
CA CYS A 108 -2.37 14.32 -25.80
C CYS A 108 -3.02 15.34 -26.74
N ARG A 109 -2.24 16.34 -27.16
CA ARG A 109 -2.61 17.34 -28.16
C ARG A 109 -1.80 17.07 -29.42
#